data_AF-A0AAU0SQ10-F1
#
_entry.id   AF-A0AAU0SQ10-F1
#
_cell.length_a   1.000
_cell.length_b   1.000
_cell.length_c   1.000
_cell.angle_alpha   90.00
_cell.angle_beta   90.00
_cell.angle_gamma   90.00
#
_symmetry.space_group_name_H-M   'P 1'
#
loop_
_entity.id
_entity.type
_entity.pdbx_description
1 polymer ?
#
loop_
_entity_poly.entity_id
_entity_poly.type
_entity_poly.pdbx_seq_one_letter_code
_entity_poly.pdbx_strand_id
1 'polypeptide(L)'
;MRLLNVEIEINSRCNRKCSYCPVSIMPFPQVPRLIQEHVLSAFIERLVEIDFDGRISFHFYNEPLIHKGLEEIIRRILAAVPKCRPVLFTNGDLLTQQRYDSLIEAGLQMIVITSHSGKSHPPRPKQVVQFSDDLVLTNRGGTMEDLPKATGEDVSQRCFAPTEMLIVTITGDVVLCYEDAHRSHVMGNICEQSITQIWNSHDYSRIRAALEAGNRQGACEMCTHCTNRAHTTVGMSDRSEPFWDLIS
;
A
#
# COMPACT_ATOMS: atom_id res chain seq x y z
N MET A 1 14.59 -13.15 1.96
CA MET A 1 13.49 -12.16 2.03
C MET A 1 12.53 -12.47 0.89
N ARG A 2 11.22 -12.59 1.15
CA ARG A 2 10.20 -12.84 0.12
C ARG A 2 9.27 -11.64 0.05
N LEU A 3 9.75 -10.58 -0.58
CA LEU A 3 8.98 -9.34 -0.72
C LEU A 3 8.19 -9.41 -2.03
N LEU A 4 6.86 -9.43 -1.94
CA LEU A 4 5.96 -9.61 -3.09
C LEU A 4 5.35 -8.29 -3.56
N ASN A 5 5.19 -7.34 -2.63
CA ASN A 5 4.55 -6.06 -2.91
C ASN A 5 5.22 -4.93 -2.14
N VAL A 6 5.37 -3.78 -2.79
CA VAL A 6 5.85 -2.55 -2.18
C VAL A 6 4.88 -1.42 -2.49
N GLU A 7 4.47 -0.70 -1.45
CA GLU A 7 3.57 0.44 -1.58
C GLU A 7 4.31 1.70 -1.16
N ILE A 8 4.30 2.72 -2.02
CA ILE A 8 4.96 4.00 -1.79
C ILE A 8 3.96 5.15 -1.81
N GLU A 9 3.96 5.95 -0.76
CA GLU A 9 3.17 7.18 -0.70
C GLU A 9 3.86 8.31 -1.49
N ILE A 10 3.30 8.66 -2.65
CA ILE A 10 3.87 9.71 -3.51
C ILE A 10 3.35 11.13 -3.22
N ASN A 11 2.21 11.23 -2.52
CA ASN A 11 1.62 12.48 -2.06
C ASN A 11 0.81 12.23 -0.79
N SER A 12 0.67 13.22 0.08
CA SER A 12 0.04 13.06 1.41
C SER A 12 -1.42 13.53 1.47
N ARG A 13 -2.12 13.52 0.32
CA ARG A 13 -3.47 14.08 0.19
C ARG A 13 -4.38 13.16 -0.61
N CYS A 14 -5.63 13.09 -0.18
CA CYS A 14 -6.74 12.52 -0.95
C CYS A 14 -7.81 13.62 -1.13
N ASN A 15 -8.50 13.61 -2.27
CA ASN A 15 -9.62 14.51 -2.57
C ASN A 15 -10.97 13.98 -2.01
N ARG A 16 -10.96 12.84 -1.31
CA ARG A 16 -12.13 12.24 -0.65
C ARG A 16 -11.90 12.03 0.84
N LYS A 17 -13.02 11.92 1.56
CA LYS A 17 -13.10 11.60 2.99
C LYS A 17 -14.15 10.51 3.22
N CYS A 18 -13.90 9.30 2.72
CA CYS A 18 -14.83 8.18 2.86
C CYS A 18 -14.98 7.79 4.34
N SER A 19 -16.19 7.46 4.78
CA SER A 19 -16.50 7.14 6.20
C SER A 19 -15.76 5.93 6.75
N TYR A 20 -15.24 5.05 5.89
CA TYR A 20 -14.44 3.87 6.23
C TYR A 20 -12.92 4.09 6.01
N CYS A 21 -12.48 5.34 5.87
CA CYS A 21 -11.09 5.70 5.63
C CYS A 21 -10.57 6.66 6.72
N PRO A 22 -9.36 6.45 7.27
CA PRO A 22 -8.78 7.30 8.31
C PRO A 22 -8.66 8.76 7.89
N VAL A 23 -8.54 9.04 6.58
CA VAL A 23 -8.54 10.42 6.02
C VAL A 23 -9.80 11.22 6.41
N SER A 24 -10.91 10.54 6.72
CA SER A 24 -12.14 11.22 7.15
C SER A 24 -12.10 11.76 8.58
N ILE A 25 -11.33 11.11 9.47
CA ILE A 25 -11.31 11.40 10.92
C ILE A 25 -9.97 11.95 11.41
N MET A 26 -8.86 11.64 10.72
CA MET A 26 -7.53 12.06 11.13
C MET A 26 -7.16 13.44 10.57
N PRO A 27 -6.33 14.21 11.31
CA PRO A 27 -5.72 15.40 10.74
C PRO A 27 -4.79 15.02 9.58
N PHE A 28 -4.54 15.98 8.71
CA PHE A 28 -3.52 15.81 7.68
C PHE A 28 -2.16 15.54 8.32
N PRO A 29 -1.38 14.58 7.79
CA PRO A 29 -0.05 14.32 8.30
C PRO A 29 0.84 15.54 8.08
N GLN A 30 1.69 15.83 9.06
CA GLN A 30 2.65 16.94 9.03
C GLN A 30 3.93 16.54 8.29
N VAL A 31 3.74 16.18 7.01
CA VAL A 31 4.78 15.71 6.09
C VAL A 31 4.71 16.54 4.79
N PRO A 32 5.72 16.45 3.90
CA PRO A 32 5.64 17.08 2.59
C PRO A 32 4.35 16.72 1.83
N ARG A 33 3.92 17.59 0.92
CA ARG A 33 2.72 17.33 0.10
C ARG A 33 3.00 16.31 -1.02
N LEU A 34 4.19 16.36 -1.59
CA LEU A 34 4.68 15.52 -2.68
C LEU A 34 5.98 14.87 -2.23
N ILE A 35 6.24 13.67 -2.76
CA ILE A 35 7.49 12.95 -2.52
C ILE A 35 8.68 13.79 -2.95
N GLN A 36 9.73 13.79 -2.14
CA GLN A 36 10.96 14.52 -2.42
C GLN A 36 11.91 13.65 -3.26
N GLU A 37 12.71 14.31 -4.11
CA GLU A 37 13.58 13.62 -5.07
C GLU A 37 14.55 12.63 -4.42
N HIS A 38 15.10 12.98 -3.26
CA HIS A 38 16.02 12.10 -2.55
C HIS A 38 15.31 10.84 -2.02
N VAL A 39 14.04 10.93 -1.62
CA VAL A 39 13.24 9.78 -1.16
C VAL A 39 12.93 8.87 -2.35
N LEU A 40 12.52 9.43 -3.49
CA LEU A 40 12.25 8.66 -4.70
C LEU A 40 13.52 7.97 -5.23
N SER A 41 14.66 8.67 -5.22
CA SER A 41 15.94 8.10 -5.62
C SER A 41 16.36 6.97 -4.69
N ALA A 42 16.30 7.18 -3.37
CA ALA A 42 16.57 6.14 -2.39
C ALA A 42 15.64 4.93 -2.60
N PHE A 43 14.35 5.16 -2.83
CA PHE A 43 13.39 4.08 -3.07
C PHE A 43 13.78 3.21 -4.28
N ILE A 44 14.09 3.84 -5.40
CA ILE A 44 14.52 3.14 -6.62
C ILE A 44 15.81 2.35 -6.37
N GLU A 45 16.82 2.97 -5.74
CA GLU A 45 18.07 2.30 -5.40
C GLU A 45 17.84 1.06 -4.51
N ARG A 46 17.01 1.20 -3.47
CA ARG A 46 16.69 0.10 -2.56
C ARG A 46 15.99 -1.06 -3.27
N LEU A 47 15.15 -0.79 -4.26
CA LEU A 47 14.49 -1.84 -5.06
C LEU A 47 15.47 -2.54 -6.02
N VAL A 48 16.43 -1.81 -6.58
CA VAL A 48 17.52 -2.38 -7.41
C VAL A 48 18.39 -3.30 -6.57
N GLU A 49 18.74 -2.90 -5.34
CA GLU A 49 19.59 -3.70 -4.43
C GLU A 49 19.04 -5.11 -4.16
N ILE A 50 17.73 -5.29 -4.25
CA ILE A 50 17.05 -6.55 -3.94
C ILE A 50 16.54 -7.28 -5.20
N ASP A 51 16.91 -6.82 -6.41
CA ASP A 51 16.42 -7.32 -7.70
C ASP A 51 14.88 -7.47 -7.72
N PHE A 52 14.18 -6.44 -7.26
CA PHE A 52 12.73 -6.51 -7.03
C PHE A 52 11.93 -6.83 -8.31
N ASP A 53 11.07 -7.83 -8.25
CA ASP A 53 10.21 -8.30 -9.35
C ASP A 53 8.71 -8.35 -8.98
N GLY A 54 8.37 -7.82 -7.81
CA GLY A 54 7.01 -7.80 -7.28
C GLY A 54 6.15 -6.63 -7.79
N ARG A 55 5.00 -6.43 -7.13
CA ARG A 55 4.12 -5.28 -7.38
C ARG A 55 4.66 -4.01 -6.75
N ILE A 56 4.50 -2.90 -7.46
CA ILE A 56 4.68 -1.55 -6.89
C ILE A 56 3.36 -0.80 -6.99
N SER A 57 2.92 -0.22 -5.89
CA SER A 57 1.72 0.62 -5.85
C SER A 57 2.00 1.98 -5.22
N PHE A 58 1.28 3.01 -5.65
CA PHE A 58 1.64 4.41 -5.41
C PHE A 58 0.77 5.11 -4.34
N HIS A 59 0.33 4.34 -3.36
CA HIS A 59 -0.64 4.81 -2.36
C HIS A 59 -0.30 4.35 -0.95
N PHE A 60 -0.92 5.03 0.00
CA PHE A 60 -1.05 4.65 1.40
C PHE A 60 -2.42 5.13 1.92
N TYR A 61 -2.57 6.42 2.21
CA TYR A 61 -3.85 7.08 2.52
C TYR A 61 -4.01 8.37 1.69
N ASN A 62 -3.78 8.25 0.38
CA ASN A 62 -3.76 9.35 -0.59
C ASN A 62 -4.52 8.99 -1.88
N GLU A 63 -4.78 10.00 -2.71
CA GLU A 63 -5.19 9.81 -4.10
C GLU A 63 -3.98 10.04 -5.02
N PRO A 64 -3.43 8.99 -5.67
CA PRO A 64 -2.20 9.13 -6.45
C PRO A 64 -2.37 10.01 -7.69
N LEU A 65 -3.56 10.09 -8.29
CA LEU A 65 -3.81 10.93 -9.46
C LEU A 65 -3.71 12.44 -9.19
N ILE A 66 -3.64 12.87 -7.92
CA ILE A 66 -3.30 14.26 -7.56
C ILE A 66 -1.84 14.57 -7.94
N HIS A 67 -0.96 13.57 -7.97
CA HIS A 67 0.45 13.74 -8.32
C HIS A 67 0.63 13.88 -9.85
N LYS A 68 0.83 15.12 -10.32
CA LYS A 68 0.98 15.43 -11.76
C LYS A 68 2.17 14.72 -12.42
N GLY A 69 3.21 14.38 -11.66
CA GLY A 69 4.40 13.68 -12.13
C GLY A 69 4.35 12.14 -12.01
N LEU A 70 3.18 11.54 -11.81
CA LEU A 70 3.04 10.08 -11.62
C LEU A 70 3.62 9.28 -12.80
N GLU A 71 3.39 9.70 -14.05
CA GLU A 71 3.96 9.04 -15.23
C GLU A 71 5.49 9.00 -15.18
N GLU A 72 6.11 10.10 -14.74
CA GLU A 72 7.56 10.18 -14.65
C GLU A 72 8.12 9.27 -13.54
N ILE A 73 7.42 9.19 -12.41
CA ILE A 73 7.76 8.25 -11.34
C ILE A 73 7.73 6.81 -11.87
N ILE A 74 6.68 6.43 -12.60
CA ILE A 74 6.54 5.08 -13.18
C ILE A 74 7.68 4.80 -14.16
N ARG A 75 7.98 5.71 -15.09
CA ARG A 75 9.07 5.53 -16.07
C ARG A 75 10.42 5.36 -15.39
N ARG A 76 10.73 6.17 -14.39
CA ARG A 76 12.00 6.09 -13.64
C ARG A 76 12.14 4.76 -12.91
N ILE A 77 11.08 4.29 -12.27
CA ILE A 77 11.06 2.98 -11.61
C ILE A 77 11.28 1.87 -12.63
N LEU A 78 10.53 1.84 -13.75
CA LEU A 78 10.67 0.79 -14.76
C LEU A 78 12.02 0.81 -15.48
N ALA A 79 12.63 1.98 -15.65
CA ALA A 79 13.96 2.09 -16.23
C ALA A 79 15.04 1.41 -15.35
N ALA A 80 14.88 1.45 -14.03
CA ALA A 80 15.82 0.86 -13.07
C ALA A 80 15.44 -0.57 -12.63
N VAL A 81 14.14 -0.85 -12.55
CA VAL A 81 13.55 -2.08 -12.01
C VAL A 81 12.56 -2.69 -13.03
N PRO A 82 13.04 -3.13 -14.21
CA PRO A 82 12.17 -3.47 -15.34
C PRO A 82 11.28 -4.71 -15.12
N LYS A 83 11.58 -5.54 -14.11
CA LYS A 83 10.80 -6.73 -13.76
C LYS A 83 9.59 -6.43 -12.88
N CYS A 84 9.52 -5.25 -12.25
CA CYS A 84 8.42 -4.93 -11.35
C CYS A 84 7.09 -4.80 -12.10
N ARG A 85 6.00 -4.88 -11.34
CA ARG A 85 4.63 -4.76 -11.84
C ARG A 85 3.94 -3.53 -11.25
N PRO A 86 4.02 -2.33 -11.88
CA PRO A 86 3.34 -1.14 -11.39
C PRO A 86 1.82 -1.25 -11.50
N VAL A 87 1.12 -1.13 -10.37
CA VAL A 87 -0.34 -1.18 -10.27
C VAL A 87 -0.85 0.06 -9.53
N LEU A 88 -1.77 0.78 -10.15
CA LEU A 88 -2.36 1.99 -9.59
C LEU A 88 -3.69 1.66 -8.91
N PHE A 89 -3.80 2.03 -7.64
CA PHE A 89 -5.08 2.11 -6.94
C PHE A 89 -5.53 3.56 -6.88
N THR A 90 -6.77 3.85 -7.28
CA THR A 90 -7.30 5.21 -7.35
C THR A 90 -8.80 5.24 -7.10
N ASN A 91 -9.32 6.36 -6.60
CA ASN A 91 -10.75 6.61 -6.59
C ASN A 91 -11.32 6.95 -7.99
N GLY A 92 -10.45 7.22 -8.97
CA GLY A 92 -10.83 7.45 -10.36
C GLY A 92 -11.48 8.82 -10.66
N ASP A 93 -11.67 9.70 -9.67
CA ASP A 93 -12.30 11.01 -9.89
C ASP A 93 -11.53 11.87 -10.90
N LEU A 94 -10.20 11.77 -10.86
CA LEU A 94 -9.28 12.53 -11.71
C LEU A 94 -8.83 11.75 -12.96
N LEU A 95 -9.36 10.55 -13.20
CA LEU A 95 -8.94 9.69 -14.30
C LEU A 95 -9.68 10.03 -15.60
N THR A 96 -9.14 10.99 -16.34
CA THR A 96 -9.58 11.30 -17.71
C THR A 96 -9.09 10.24 -18.71
N GLN A 97 -9.64 10.22 -19.92
CA GLN A 97 -9.14 9.33 -20.98
C GLN A 97 -7.68 9.63 -21.31
N GLN A 98 -7.32 10.90 -21.48
CA GLN A 98 -5.94 11.32 -21.73
C GLN A 98 -4.99 10.87 -20.62
N ARG A 99 -5.42 10.97 -19.35
CA ARG A 99 -4.59 10.55 -18.20
C ARG A 99 -4.46 9.03 -18.12
N TYR A 100 -5.51 8.29 -18.49
CA TYR A 100 -5.43 6.84 -18.63
C TYR A 100 -4.40 6.46 -19.70
N ASP A 101 -4.48 7.06 -20.90
CA ASP A 101 -3.58 6.73 -22.02
C ASP A 101 -2.12 7.02 -21.65
N SER A 102 -1.83 8.16 -21.01
CA SER A 102 -0.47 8.53 -20.59
C SER A 102 0.10 7.63 -19.50
N LEU A 103 -0.74 7.12 -18.59
CA LEU A 103 -0.31 6.17 -17.55
C LEU A 103 0.01 4.79 -18.14
N ILE A 104 -0.80 4.31 -19.09
CA ILE A 104 -0.53 3.06 -19.80
C ILE A 104 0.76 3.19 -20.64
N GLU A 105 0.94 4.29 -21.35
CA GLU A 105 2.17 4.57 -22.11
C GLU A 105 3.41 4.66 -21.19
N ALA A 106 3.27 5.17 -19.97
CA ALA A 106 4.34 5.20 -18.99
C ALA A 106 4.75 3.79 -18.49
N GLY A 107 3.97 2.75 -18.79
CA GLY A 107 4.27 1.36 -18.46
C GLY A 107 3.46 0.80 -17.29
N LEU A 108 2.40 1.49 -16.86
CA LEU A 108 1.49 0.98 -15.83
C LEU A 108 0.82 -0.32 -16.30
N GLN A 109 0.83 -1.36 -15.47
CA GLN A 109 0.29 -2.67 -15.84
C GLN A 109 -1.20 -2.79 -15.56
N MET A 110 -1.69 -2.16 -14.50
CA MET A 110 -3.11 -2.18 -14.15
C MET A 110 -3.55 -0.92 -13.40
N ILE A 111 -4.79 -0.52 -13.62
CA ILE A 111 -5.50 0.51 -12.87
C ILE A 111 -6.70 -0.13 -12.16
N VAL A 112 -6.73 -0.02 -10.84
CA VAL A 112 -7.80 -0.50 -9.98
C VAL A 112 -8.55 0.73 -9.46
N ILE A 113 -9.76 0.91 -9.95
CA ILE A 113 -10.64 2.01 -9.57
C ILE A 113 -11.59 1.53 -8.49
N THR A 114 -11.58 2.20 -7.34
CA THR A 114 -12.64 2.06 -6.35
C THR A 114 -13.61 3.23 -6.46
N SER A 115 -14.78 2.99 -7.03
CA SER A 115 -15.82 4.02 -7.19
C SER A 115 -16.55 4.24 -5.88
N HIS A 116 -16.07 5.19 -5.09
CA HIS A 116 -16.64 5.52 -3.77
C HIS A 116 -17.96 6.31 -3.84
N SER A 117 -18.31 6.89 -4.99
CA SER A 117 -19.59 7.61 -5.19
C SER A 117 -20.60 6.85 -6.03
N GLY A 118 -20.33 5.59 -6.37
CA GLY A 118 -21.15 4.84 -7.33
C GLY A 118 -21.06 5.39 -8.78
N LYS A 119 -20.08 6.26 -9.06
CA LYS A 119 -19.85 6.79 -10.40
C LYS A 119 -19.46 5.64 -11.33
N SER A 120 -20.13 5.52 -12.46
CA SER A 120 -19.73 4.57 -13.49
C SER A 120 -18.45 5.05 -14.20
N HIS A 121 -17.57 4.11 -14.53
CA HIS A 121 -16.36 4.35 -15.30
C HIS A 121 -16.42 3.54 -16.59
N PRO A 122 -16.00 4.11 -17.74
CA PRO A 122 -16.00 3.38 -18.99
C PRO A 122 -15.07 2.16 -18.89
N PRO A 123 -15.44 1.02 -19.48
CA PRO A 123 -14.56 -0.14 -19.52
C PRO A 123 -13.33 0.19 -20.36
N ARG A 124 -12.15 -0.18 -19.86
CA ARG A 124 -10.87 0.00 -20.55
C ARG A 124 -10.01 -1.24 -20.35
N PRO A 125 -9.10 -1.57 -21.29
CA PRO A 125 -8.07 -2.59 -21.06
C PRO A 125 -7.27 -2.27 -19.79
N LYS A 126 -6.73 -3.29 -19.11
CA LYS A 126 -5.89 -3.11 -17.91
C LYS A 126 -6.53 -2.26 -16.81
N GLN A 127 -7.87 -2.21 -16.76
CA GLN A 127 -8.63 -1.46 -15.79
C GLN A 127 -9.67 -2.37 -15.13
N VAL A 128 -9.73 -2.33 -13.81
CA VAL A 128 -10.80 -2.95 -13.02
C VAL A 128 -11.52 -1.86 -12.26
N VAL A 129 -12.85 -1.98 -12.17
CA VAL A 129 -13.70 -1.07 -11.41
C VAL A 129 -14.42 -1.89 -10.37
N GLN A 130 -14.24 -1.52 -9.11
CA GLN A 130 -14.98 -2.06 -7.96
C GLN A 130 -15.73 -0.92 -7.28
N PHE A 131 -16.81 -1.24 -6.57
CA PHE A 131 -17.61 -0.27 -5.85
C PHE A 131 -17.33 -0.35 -4.35
N SER A 132 -17.60 0.72 -3.62
CA SER A 132 -17.41 0.75 -2.16
C SER A 132 -18.16 -0.36 -1.44
N ASP A 133 -19.31 -0.76 -1.97
CA ASP A 133 -20.21 -1.72 -1.36
C ASP A 133 -19.71 -3.17 -1.53
N ASP A 134 -18.78 -3.40 -2.47
CA ASP A 134 -18.14 -4.69 -2.71
C ASP A 134 -16.89 -4.89 -1.84
N LEU A 135 -16.45 -3.85 -1.12
CA LEU A 135 -15.21 -3.91 -0.33
C LEU A 135 -15.41 -4.69 0.96
N VAL A 136 -14.47 -5.58 1.25
CA VAL A 136 -14.29 -6.11 2.60
C VAL A 136 -13.60 -5.05 3.45
N LEU A 137 -14.40 -4.28 4.20
CA LEU A 137 -13.88 -3.19 5.02
C LEU A 137 -13.10 -3.72 6.22
N THR A 138 -11.92 -3.15 6.46
CA THR A 138 -11.13 -3.36 7.67
C THR A 138 -11.24 -2.15 8.57
N ASN A 139 -11.04 -2.34 9.87
CA ASN A 139 -11.07 -1.23 10.83
C ASN A 139 -9.76 -0.44 10.90
N ARG A 140 -8.84 -0.66 9.94
CA ARG A 140 -7.56 0.05 9.82
C ARG A 140 -6.73 -0.02 11.12
N GLY A 141 -6.53 -1.24 11.61
CA GLY A 141 -5.74 -1.47 12.83
C GLY A 141 -6.39 -0.90 14.10
N GLY A 142 -7.71 -0.71 14.08
CA GLY A 142 -8.48 -0.11 15.18
C GLY A 142 -8.73 1.40 15.05
N THR A 143 -8.17 2.08 14.03
CA THR A 143 -8.38 3.52 13.83
C THR A 143 -9.83 3.87 13.49
N MET A 144 -10.56 3.01 12.78
CA MET A 144 -11.95 3.26 12.40
C MET A 144 -12.91 2.73 13.48
N GLU A 145 -13.32 3.61 14.40
CA GLU A 145 -14.16 3.25 15.56
C GLU A 145 -15.58 2.79 15.18
N ASP A 146 -16.12 3.31 14.08
CA ASP A 146 -17.45 2.96 13.56
C ASP A 146 -17.50 1.62 12.81
N LEU A 147 -16.34 1.01 12.57
CA LEU A 147 -16.23 -0.31 11.93
C LEU A 147 -16.12 -1.42 13.00
N PRO A 148 -16.41 -2.69 12.64
CA PRO A 148 -16.33 -3.79 13.57
C PRO A 148 -14.97 -3.86 14.31
N LYS A 149 -15.02 -4.14 15.61
CA LYS A 149 -13.83 -4.35 16.45
C LYS A 149 -13.29 -5.75 16.26
N ALA A 150 -11.98 -5.91 16.49
CA ALA A 150 -11.34 -7.23 16.47
C ALA A 150 -11.97 -8.17 17.50
N THR A 151 -12.24 -9.39 17.06
CA THR A 151 -12.72 -10.51 17.86
C THR A 151 -11.55 -11.39 18.31
N GLY A 152 -11.80 -12.37 19.20
CA GLY A 152 -10.78 -13.36 19.57
C GLY A 152 -10.26 -14.18 18.38
N GLU A 153 -11.09 -14.40 17.36
CA GLU A 153 -10.66 -15.03 16.11
C GLU A 153 -9.68 -14.13 15.35
N ASP A 154 -9.95 -12.83 15.25
CA ASP A 154 -9.05 -11.88 14.57
C ASP A 154 -7.69 -11.84 15.26
N VAL A 155 -7.68 -11.78 16.60
CA VAL A 155 -6.44 -11.67 17.40
C VAL A 155 -5.57 -12.93 17.31
N SER A 156 -6.18 -14.10 17.11
CA SER A 156 -5.48 -15.39 16.94
C SER A 156 -5.15 -15.72 15.48
N GLN A 157 -5.58 -14.87 14.53
CA GLN A 157 -5.39 -15.10 13.11
C GLN A 157 -3.96 -14.74 12.67
N ARG A 158 -3.34 -15.66 11.93
CA ARG A 158 -2.05 -15.42 11.26
C ARG A 158 -2.11 -14.22 10.32
N CYS A 159 -1.01 -13.49 10.20
CA CYS A 159 -0.88 -12.40 9.24
C CYS A 159 0.52 -12.42 8.60
N PHE A 160 0.57 -12.51 7.28
CA PHE A 160 1.79 -12.50 6.49
C PHE A 160 2.05 -11.16 5.81
N ALA A 161 1.18 -10.16 5.98
CA ALA A 161 1.31 -8.87 5.31
C ALA A 161 2.69 -8.23 5.57
N PRO A 162 3.19 -8.13 6.81
CA PRO A 162 4.50 -7.52 7.06
C PRO A 162 5.68 -8.40 6.64
N THR A 163 5.45 -9.69 6.32
CA THR A 163 6.45 -10.63 5.79
C THR A 163 6.51 -10.64 4.26
N GLU A 164 5.49 -10.10 3.58
CA GLU A 164 5.40 -10.11 2.12
C GLU A 164 5.26 -8.72 1.51
N MET A 165 5.07 -7.69 2.34
CA MET A 165 4.83 -6.31 1.92
C MET A 165 5.76 -5.33 2.63
N LEU A 166 6.11 -4.25 1.93
CA LEU A 166 6.85 -3.11 2.47
C LEU A 166 6.06 -1.83 2.17
N ILE A 167 5.84 -1.00 3.18
CA ILE A 167 5.10 0.27 3.03
C ILE A 167 6.07 1.41 3.29
N VAL A 168 6.32 2.22 2.26
CA VAL A 168 7.23 3.36 2.29
C VAL A 168 6.42 4.65 2.29
N THR A 169 6.58 5.45 3.34
CA THR A 169 5.91 6.74 3.45
C THR A 169 6.58 7.79 2.56
N ILE A 170 5.92 8.94 2.42
CA ILE A 170 6.44 10.07 1.64
C ILE A 170 7.75 10.65 2.17
N THR A 171 8.09 10.36 3.43
CA THR A 171 9.34 10.76 4.12
C THR A 171 10.43 9.68 4.05
N GLY A 172 10.15 8.54 3.42
CA GLY A 172 11.07 7.41 3.34
C GLY A 172 11.02 6.46 4.55
N ASP A 173 10.12 6.70 5.50
CA ASP A 173 9.93 5.78 6.62
C ASP A 173 9.28 4.49 6.12
N VAL A 174 9.79 3.37 6.59
CA VAL A 174 9.14 2.06 6.42
C VAL A 174 8.22 1.85 7.61
N VAL A 175 6.91 1.87 7.38
CA VAL A 175 5.92 1.53 8.42
C VAL A 175 5.53 0.06 8.35
N LEU A 176 5.10 -0.49 9.48
CA LEU A 176 4.87 -1.93 9.63
C LEU A 176 3.85 -2.51 8.64
N CYS A 177 2.77 -1.79 8.35
CA CYS A 177 1.65 -2.28 7.56
C CYS A 177 0.85 -1.11 6.96
N TYR A 178 0.11 -1.37 5.89
CA TYR A 178 -0.78 -0.38 5.26
C TYR A 178 -1.97 0.00 6.18
N GLU A 179 -2.21 -0.78 7.23
CA GLU A 179 -3.20 -0.45 8.27
C GLU A 179 -2.67 0.58 9.29
N ASP A 180 -1.37 0.89 9.31
CA ASP A 180 -0.76 1.82 10.28
C ASP A 180 -0.99 3.29 9.93
N ALA A 181 -2.24 3.73 9.87
CA ALA A 181 -2.62 5.09 9.48
C ALA A 181 -1.95 6.19 10.33
N HIS A 182 -1.64 5.88 11.59
CA HIS A 182 -0.95 6.77 12.52
C HIS A 182 0.57 6.82 12.31
N ARG A 183 1.15 5.92 11.51
CA ARG A 183 2.60 5.78 11.30
C ARG A 183 3.33 5.57 12.62
N SER A 184 2.71 4.86 13.56
CA SER A 184 3.24 4.69 14.90
C SER A 184 4.25 3.55 15.01
N HIS A 185 4.33 2.69 13.99
CA HIS A 185 5.23 1.53 13.96
C HIS A 185 6.24 1.68 12.82
N VAL A 186 7.19 2.61 12.96
CA VAL A 186 8.30 2.82 12.02
C VAL A 186 9.40 1.78 12.25
N MET A 187 9.74 1.02 11.20
CA MET A 187 10.72 -0.06 11.22
C MET A 187 12.12 0.39 10.76
N GLY A 188 12.22 1.56 10.12
CA GLY A 188 13.46 2.15 9.62
C GLY A 188 13.19 3.20 8.55
N ASN A 189 14.24 3.73 7.93
CA ASN A 189 14.11 4.73 6.85
C ASN A 189 15.00 4.37 5.66
N ILE A 190 14.41 4.31 4.45
CA ILE A 190 15.10 3.89 3.22
C ILE A 190 16.18 4.86 2.73
N CYS A 191 16.17 6.11 3.22
CA CYS A 191 17.21 7.10 2.96
C CYS A 191 18.46 6.86 3.82
N GLU A 192 18.34 6.09 4.89
CA GLU A 192 19.42 5.86 5.88
C GLU A 192 19.90 4.40 5.88
N GLN A 193 19.04 3.46 5.51
CA GLN A 193 19.26 2.03 5.67
C GLN A 193 18.85 1.27 4.40
N SER A 194 19.56 0.17 4.09
CA SER A 194 19.11 -0.77 3.07
C SER A 194 17.81 -1.47 3.50
N ILE A 195 17.00 -1.93 2.53
CA ILE A 195 15.79 -2.73 2.84
C ILE A 195 16.17 -3.95 3.67
N THR A 196 17.28 -4.62 3.36
CA THR A 196 17.74 -5.80 4.10
C THR A 196 18.05 -5.48 5.57
N GLN A 197 18.62 -4.31 5.88
CA GLN A 197 18.86 -3.89 7.26
C GLN A 197 17.56 -3.61 8.00
N ILE A 198 16.63 -2.87 7.39
CA ILE A 198 15.32 -2.58 7.96
C ILE A 198 14.55 -3.88 8.22
N TRP A 199 14.47 -4.73 7.20
CA TRP A 199 13.74 -6.00 7.19
C TRP A 199 14.21 -6.96 8.28
N ASN A 200 15.53 -7.04 8.49
CA ASN A 200 16.15 -7.93 9.48
C ASN A 200 16.42 -7.24 10.82
N SER A 201 15.90 -6.02 11.04
CA SER A 201 15.95 -5.40 12.36
C SER A 201 15.28 -6.29 13.40
N HIS A 202 15.75 -6.18 14.64
CA HIS A 202 15.25 -7.01 15.75
C HIS A 202 13.73 -6.88 15.91
N ASP A 203 13.23 -5.64 15.93
CA ASP A 203 11.81 -5.38 16.19
C ASP A 203 10.93 -5.82 15.03
N TYR A 204 11.32 -5.54 13.79
CA TYR A 204 10.55 -5.98 12.63
C TYR A 204 10.51 -7.51 12.54
N SER A 205 11.64 -8.18 12.79
CA SER A 205 11.72 -9.65 12.80
C SER A 205 10.87 -10.28 13.92
N ARG A 206 10.91 -9.70 15.12
CA ARG A 206 10.08 -10.13 16.26
C ARG A 206 8.59 -10.00 15.96
N ILE A 207 8.17 -8.87 15.39
CA ILE A 207 6.77 -8.61 15.05
C ILE A 207 6.29 -9.61 13.97
N ARG A 208 7.08 -9.80 12.91
CA ARG A 208 6.76 -10.77 11.84
C ARG A 208 6.62 -12.19 12.41
N ALA A 209 7.55 -12.64 13.25
CA ALA A 209 7.46 -13.95 13.88
C ALA A 209 6.20 -14.12 14.75
N ALA A 210 5.80 -13.09 15.50
CA ALA A 210 4.55 -13.12 16.28
C ALA A 210 3.31 -13.22 15.39
N LEU A 211 3.25 -12.43 14.30
CA LEU A 211 2.12 -12.43 13.37
C LEU A 211 2.00 -13.74 12.58
N GLU A 212 3.12 -14.34 12.18
CA GLU A 212 3.16 -15.65 11.51
C GLU A 212 2.67 -16.77 12.44
N ALA A 213 2.93 -16.65 13.74
CA ALA A 213 2.43 -17.56 14.76
C ALA A 213 0.95 -17.34 15.11
N GLY A 214 0.29 -16.33 14.55
CA GLY A 214 -1.09 -15.97 14.90
C GLY A 214 -1.20 -15.26 16.26
N ASN A 215 -0.10 -14.66 16.73
CA ASN A 215 -0.07 -13.92 17.99
C ASN A 215 -0.10 -12.41 17.72
N ARG A 216 -1.26 -11.88 17.28
CA ARG A 216 -1.39 -10.44 17.03
C ARG A 216 -1.23 -9.60 18.29
N GLN A 217 -1.69 -10.13 19.43
CA GLN A 217 -1.56 -9.47 20.73
C GLN A 217 -0.09 -9.29 21.15
N GLY A 218 0.76 -10.30 20.91
CA GLY A 218 2.20 -10.22 21.17
C GLY A 218 3.01 -9.48 20.11
N ALA A 219 2.40 -9.16 18.96
CA ALA A 219 3.06 -8.44 17.89
C ALA A 219 3.16 -6.94 18.21
N CYS A 220 2.01 -6.26 18.26
CA CYS A 220 1.90 -4.81 18.46
C CYS A 220 0.49 -4.37 18.89
N GLU A 221 0.34 -3.14 19.37
CA GLU A 221 -0.97 -2.59 19.79
C GLU A 221 -1.96 -2.53 18.63
N MET A 222 -1.56 -1.95 17.49
CA MET A 222 -2.39 -1.90 16.27
C MET A 222 -2.85 -3.30 15.84
N CYS A 223 -1.94 -4.27 15.91
CA CYS A 223 -2.17 -5.65 15.52
C CYS A 223 -3.27 -6.30 16.38
N THR A 224 -3.32 -5.94 17.68
CA THR A 224 -4.32 -6.41 18.64
C THR A 224 -5.74 -5.96 18.28
N HIS A 225 -5.87 -4.81 17.62
CA HIS A 225 -7.16 -4.24 17.23
C HIS A 225 -7.54 -4.47 15.77
N CYS A 226 -6.67 -5.09 14.97
CA CYS A 226 -6.84 -5.23 13.53
C CYS A 226 -7.83 -6.35 13.14
N THR A 227 -8.83 -6.02 12.32
CA THR A 227 -9.79 -6.99 11.74
C THR A 227 -9.39 -7.55 10.37
N ASN A 228 -8.24 -7.16 9.83
CA ASN A 228 -7.85 -7.55 8.48
C ASN A 228 -7.49 -9.05 8.40
N ARG A 229 -8.12 -9.78 7.46
CA ARG A 229 -7.89 -11.20 7.17
C ARG A 229 -7.44 -11.48 5.72
N ALA A 230 -6.95 -10.47 5.00
CA ALA A 230 -6.53 -10.61 3.60
C ALA A 230 -5.22 -11.37 3.40
N HIS A 231 -4.39 -11.50 4.45
CA HIS A 231 -3.03 -12.06 4.38
C HIS A 231 -2.83 -13.23 5.35
N THR A 232 -3.77 -14.18 5.39
CA THR A 232 -3.78 -15.26 6.40
C THR A 232 -2.92 -16.47 6.04
N THR A 233 -2.47 -16.56 4.78
CA THR A 233 -1.57 -17.61 4.29
C THR A 233 -0.45 -17.01 3.45
N VAL A 234 0.66 -17.75 3.34
CA VAL A 234 1.83 -17.35 2.54
C VAL A 234 1.44 -17.23 1.06
N GLY A 235 1.88 -16.16 0.42
CA GLY A 235 1.64 -15.82 -0.98
C GLY A 235 0.41 -14.95 -1.19
N MET A 236 -0.42 -14.75 -0.17
CA MET A 236 -1.64 -13.95 -0.32
C MET A 236 -1.34 -12.48 -0.60
N SER A 237 -0.20 -11.90 -0.22
CA SER A 237 0.07 -10.50 -0.56
C SER A 237 0.26 -10.23 -2.06
N ASP A 238 0.59 -11.26 -2.85
CA ASP A 238 0.62 -11.17 -4.32
C ASP A 238 -0.76 -11.45 -4.96
N ARG A 239 -1.74 -11.91 -4.17
CA ARG A 239 -3.06 -12.36 -4.65
C ARG A 239 -4.25 -11.87 -3.82
N SER A 240 -4.04 -10.89 -2.94
CA SER A 240 -5.04 -10.48 -1.94
C SER A 240 -6.28 -9.85 -2.57
N GLU A 241 -6.17 -9.44 -3.84
CA GLU A 241 -7.20 -8.72 -4.56
C GLU A 241 -7.80 -9.55 -5.71
N PRO A 242 -9.09 -9.41 -6.01
CA PRO A 242 -9.77 -10.23 -7.02
C PRO A 242 -9.29 -9.98 -8.46
N PHE A 243 -8.53 -8.91 -8.72
CA PHE A 243 -8.05 -8.57 -10.05
C PHE A 243 -6.74 -9.26 -10.45
N TRP A 244 -6.08 -9.99 -9.54
CA TRP A 244 -4.76 -10.56 -9.82
C TRP A 244 -4.77 -11.60 -10.95
N ASP A 245 -5.86 -12.34 -11.09
CA ASP A 245 -6.07 -13.29 -12.20
C ASP A 245 -6.10 -12.59 -13.57
N LEU A 246 -6.26 -11.26 -13.61
CA LEU A 246 -6.22 -10.45 -14.84
C LEU A 246 -4.81 -9.91 -15.15
N ILE A 247 -3.85 -10.07 -14.23
CA ILE A 247 -2.44 -9.65 -14.37
C ILE A 247 -1.53 -10.84 -14.71
N SER A 248 -1.92 -12.06 -14.29
CA SER A 248 -1.20 -13.32 -14.54
C SER A 248 -1.44 -13.90 -15.93
#